data_AF-A0A1Q8QIT7-F1
#
_entry.id   AF-A0A1Q8QIT7-F1
#
_cell.length_a   1.000
_cell.length_b   1.000
_cell.length_c   1.000
_cell.angle_alpha   90.00
_cell.angle_beta   90.00
_cell.angle_gamma   90.00
#
_symmetry.space_group_name_H-M   'P 1'
#
loop_
_entity.id
_entity.type
_entity.pdbx_description
1 polymer ?
#
loop_
_entity_poly.entity_id
_entity_poly.type
_entity_poly.pdbx_seq_one_letter_code
_entity_poly.pdbx_strand_id
1 'polypeptide(L)'
;MSEIKTALKIYRKLLEKGQLDRESEGDLFLEFRNVEVRAILAELEEELEFKVIEVAGSLYLLPNSGNGVLGYTTKDLRESVATDAKLVDAYLLSYISMFILYLFYGGRNRNPKQREFLRISTLIEELDRRFELALNDGEEGKVLEDKYALNFTRIAELWASKQDFEERGRKTKTGTILNTCRLLEREALLRIVDDDRELRPTRKLDDLMLNYYLDDSRVEEIREFFEGAVSHAQN
;
A
#
# COMPACT_ATOMS: atom_id res chain seq x y z
N MET A 1 36.08 -6.61 -8.76
CA MET A 1 35.64 -6.58 -7.34
C MET A 1 35.17 -7.98 -7.00
N SER A 2 35.27 -8.44 -5.76
CA SER A 2 34.67 -9.72 -5.38
C SER A 2 33.15 -9.65 -5.54
N GLU A 3 32.57 -10.66 -6.18
CA GLU A 3 31.16 -10.77 -6.57
C GLU A 3 30.24 -10.63 -5.35
N ILE A 4 30.63 -11.25 -4.22
CA ILE A 4 29.92 -11.08 -2.94
C ILE A 4 29.93 -9.65 -2.44
N LYS A 5 31.03 -8.90 -2.60
CA LYS A 5 31.06 -7.48 -2.22
C LYS A 5 30.13 -6.65 -3.10
N THR A 6 30.00 -7.01 -4.37
CA THR A 6 29.10 -6.34 -5.31
C THR A 6 27.64 -6.65 -4.99
N ALA A 7 27.29 -7.91 -4.75
CA ALA A 7 25.96 -8.33 -4.30
C ALA A 7 25.54 -7.60 -3.01
N LEU A 8 26.43 -7.55 -2.01
CA LEU A 8 26.17 -6.85 -0.75
C LEU A 8 25.99 -5.33 -0.93
N LYS A 9 26.66 -4.71 -1.91
CA LYS A 9 26.45 -3.30 -2.23
C LYS A 9 25.08 -3.05 -2.84
N ILE A 10 24.65 -3.91 -3.76
CA ILE A 10 23.30 -3.86 -4.36
C ILE A 10 22.26 -4.04 -3.26
N TYR A 11 22.39 -5.10 -2.44
CA TYR A 11 21.49 -5.37 -1.33
C TYR A 11 21.41 -4.20 -0.33
N ARG A 12 22.56 -3.63 0.07
CA ARG A 12 22.59 -2.45 0.95
C ARG A 12 21.82 -1.27 0.36
N LYS A 13 21.95 -1.03 -0.95
CA LYS A 13 21.22 0.07 -1.60
C LYS A 13 19.71 -0.17 -1.63
N LEU A 14 19.32 -1.41 -1.93
CA LEU A 14 17.93 -1.84 -1.88
C LEU A 14 17.34 -1.72 -0.47
N LEU A 15 18.09 -2.05 0.59
CA LEU A 15 17.64 -1.82 1.96
C LEU A 15 17.52 -0.34 2.33
N GLU A 16 18.46 0.50 1.88
CA GLU A 16 18.47 1.93 2.22
C GLU A 16 17.33 2.71 1.56
N LYS A 17 16.99 2.38 0.31
CA LYS A 17 16.06 3.16 -0.52
C LYS A 17 14.81 2.41 -0.96
N GLY A 18 14.76 1.10 -0.76
CA GLY A 18 13.75 0.22 -1.35
C GLY A 18 13.89 0.05 -2.88
N GLN A 19 14.85 0.72 -3.52
CA GLN A 19 15.05 0.67 -4.97
C GLN A 19 16.50 0.99 -5.39
N LEU A 20 16.84 0.61 -6.63
CA LEU A 20 18.06 0.98 -7.34
C LEU A 20 17.72 1.29 -8.81
N ASP A 21 17.96 2.52 -9.25
CA ASP A 21 17.58 2.96 -10.60
C ASP A 21 18.77 2.92 -11.55
N ARG A 22 18.56 2.44 -12.79
CA ARG A 22 19.62 2.38 -13.82
C ARG A 22 20.19 3.76 -14.15
N GLU A 23 19.37 4.81 -14.08
CA GLU A 23 19.78 6.17 -14.41
C GLU A 23 20.74 6.78 -13.38
N SER A 24 20.56 6.50 -12.09
CA SER A 24 21.41 7.01 -11.01
C SER A 24 22.54 6.05 -10.63
N GLU A 25 22.29 4.74 -10.72
CA GLU A 25 23.15 3.68 -10.19
C GLU A 25 23.52 2.66 -11.29
N GLY A 26 23.75 3.15 -12.52
CA GLY A 26 23.95 2.35 -13.73
C GLY A 26 25.03 1.27 -13.63
N ASP A 27 26.15 1.54 -12.96
CA ASP A 27 27.21 0.54 -12.74
C ASP A 27 26.71 -0.63 -11.88
N LEU A 28 26.02 -0.37 -10.77
CA LEU A 28 25.49 -1.42 -9.91
C LEU A 28 24.32 -2.17 -10.56
N PHE A 29 23.51 -1.46 -11.34
CA PHE A 29 22.48 -2.09 -12.17
C PHE A 29 23.11 -3.02 -13.22
N LEU A 30 24.22 -2.56 -13.81
CA LEU A 30 25.24 -3.29 -14.56
C LEU A 30 25.50 -4.68 -13.96
N GLU A 31 26.10 -4.61 -12.79
CA GLU A 31 26.57 -5.75 -12.03
C GLU A 31 25.46 -6.71 -11.61
N PHE A 32 24.22 -6.23 -11.39
CA PHE A 32 23.07 -7.12 -11.16
C PHE A 32 22.81 -8.07 -12.34
N ARG A 33 23.34 -7.83 -13.55
CA ARG A 33 23.24 -8.78 -14.67
C ARG A 33 24.26 -9.92 -14.59
N ASN A 34 25.33 -9.76 -13.82
CA ASN A 34 26.34 -10.79 -13.62
C ASN A 34 25.70 -12.04 -12.96
N VAL A 35 26.07 -13.24 -13.43
CA VAL A 35 25.43 -14.49 -13.03
C VAL A 35 25.78 -14.85 -11.59
N GLU A 36 27.04 -14.68 -11.22
CA GLU A 36 27.54 -14.94 -9.87
C GLU A 36 26.94 -13.96 -8.84
N VAL A 37 26.84 -12.68 -9.18
CA VAL A 37 26.18 -11.66 -8.34
C VAL A 37 24.70 -12.00 -8.13
N ARG A 38 24.00 -12.47 -9.18
CA ARG A 38 22.59 -12.89 -9.06
C ARG A 38 22.43 -14.15 -8.23
N ALA A 39 23.32 -15.12 -8.35
CA ALA A 39 23.28 -16.32 -7.53
C ALA A 39 23.38 -15.96 -6.03
N ILE A 40 24.28 -15.06 -5.67
CA ILE A 40 24.44 -14.59 -4.29
C ILE A 40 23.21 -13.81 -3.82
N LEU A 41 22.63 -12.95 -4.67
CA LEU A 41 21.39 -12.23 -4.32
C LEU A 41 20.20 -13.18 -4.16
N ALA A 42 20.12 -14.25 -4.95
CA ALA A 42 19.07 -15.26 -4.82
C ALA A 42 19.16 -16.05 -3.50
N GLU A 43 20.37 -16.38 -3.05
CA GLU A 43 20.58 -16.96 -1.70
C GLU A 43 20.09 -15.99 -0.61
N LEU A 44 20.35 -14.69 -0.76
CA LEU A 44 19.85 -13.68 0.18
C LEU A 44 18.32 -13.55 0.15
N GLU A 45 17.70 -13.58 -1.05
CA GLU A 45 16.24 -13.54 -1.23
C GLU A 45 15.56 -14.71 -0.49
N GLU A 46 16.14 -15.91 -0.58
CA GLU A 46 15.65 -17.11 0.10
C GLU A 46 15.79 -17.00 1.62
N GLU A 47 17.00 -16.74 2.13
CA GLU A 47 17.29 -16.74 3.56
C GLU A 47 16.63 -15.58 4.31
N LEU A 48 16.43 -14.43 3.65
CA LEU A 48 15.87 -13.22 4.26
C LEU A 48 14.43 -12.94 3.81
N GLU A 49 13.82 -13.88 3.09
CA GLU A 49 12.42 -13.87 2.66
C GLU A 49 11.99 -12.57 1.93
N PHE A 50 12.73 -12.18 0.89
CA PHE A 50 12.37 -11.06 0.03
C PHE A 50 12.58 -11.40 -1.45
N LYS A 51 12.20 -10.48 -2.35
CA LYS A 51 12.48 -10.56 -3.79
C LYS A 51 13.04 -9.25 -4.30
N VAL A 52 13.95 -9.34 -5.26
CA VAL A 52 14.42 -8.26 -6.11
C VAL A 52 13.76 -8.41 -7.47
N ILE A 53 12.97 -7.43 -7.86
CA ILE A 53 12.34 -7.42 -9.18
C ILE A 53 12.90 -6.29 -10.02
N GLU A 54 13.14 -6.57 -11.30
CA GLU A 54 13.46 -5.53 -12.28
C GLU A 54 12.19 -5.10 -12.99
N VAL A 55 11.87 -3.81 -12.91
CA VAL A 55 10.75 -3.19 -13.61
C VAL A 55 11.18 -1.84 -14.14
N ALA A 56 10.87 -1.54 -15.40
CA ALA A 56 11.05 -0.22 -16.01
C ALA A 56 12.45 0.42 -15.82
N GLY A 57 13.51 -0.39 -15.76
CA GLY A 57 14.88 0.09 -15.55
C GLY A 57 15.26 0.36 -14.09
N SER A 58 14.48 -0.15 -13.15
CA SER A 58 14.74 -0.07 -11.71
C SER A 58 14.68 -1.47 -11.08
N LEU A 59 15.46 -1.68 -10.02
CA LEU A 59 15.38 -2.85 -9.16
C LEU A 59 14.64 -2.47 -7.88
N TYR A 60 13.66 -3.27 -7.46
CA TYR A 60 12.89 -3.05 -6.23
C TYR A 60 13.04 -4.23 -5.30
N LEU A 61 13.23 -3.95 -4.00
CA LEU A 61 13.19 -4.96 -2.95
C LEU A 61 11.78 -5.04 -2.38
N LEU A 62 11.21 -6.25 -2.42
CA LEU A 62 9.88 -6.56 -1.95
C LEU A 62 9.96 -7.65 -0.88
N PRO A 63 9.66 -7.33 0.39
CA PRO A 63 9.53 -8.36 1.42
C PRO A 63 8.42 -9.35 1.06
N ASN A 64 8.65 -10.64 1.31
CA ASN A 64 7.58 -11.64 1.21
C ASN A 64 6.51 -11.39 2.27
N SER A 65 5.30 -11.90 2.02
CA SER A 65 4.21 -11.83 3.00
C SER A 65 4.61 -12.50 4.31
N GLY A 66 4.45 -11.81 5.43
CA GLY A 66 4.82 -12.31 6.75
C GLY A 66 6.27 -12.05 7.17
N ASN A 67 7.09 -11.44 6.32
CA ASN A 67 8.45 -11.06 6.68
C ASN A 67 8.42 -9.95 7.75
N GLY A 68 8.68 -10.31 9.00
CA GLY A 68 8.68 -9.39 10.14
C GLY A 68 9.99 -8.58 10.31
N VAL A 69 10.99 -8.81 9.47
CA VAL A 69 12.29 -8.12 9.52
C VAL A 69 12.32 -6.94 8.55
N LEU A 70 11.87 -7.17 7.32
CA LEU A 70 11.87 -6.18 6.23
C LEU A 70 10.49 -5.60 5.95
N GLY A 71 9.42 -6.32 6.33
CA GLY A 71 8.04 -5.88 6.19
C GLY A 71 7.46 -5.28 7.46
N TYR A 72 6.16 -5.00 7.42
CA TYR A 72 5.40 -4.48 8.55
C TYR A 72 4.63 -5.58 9.25
N THR A 73 4.81 -5.71 10.56
CA THR A 73 3.93 -6.52 11.40
C THR A 73 2.67 -5.72 11.77
N THR A 74 1.64 -6.41 12.22
CA THR A 74 0.43 -5.77 12.79
C THR A 74 0.78 -4.85 13.96
N LYS A 75 1.83 -5.18 14.72
CA LYS A 75 2.33 -4.34 15.82
C LYS A 75 2.89 -3.03 15.28
N ASP A 76 3.67 -3.06 14.21
CA ASP A 76 4.27 -1.87 13.60
C ASP A 76 3.19 -0.94 13.02
N LEU A 77 2.18 -1.52 12.35
CA LEU A 77 1.03 -0.76 11.84
C LEU A 77 0.27 -0.07 12.97
N ARG A 78 0.00 -0.79 14.06
CA ARG A 78 -0.66 -0.23 15.25
C ARG A 78 0.17 0.89 15.88
N GLU A 79 1.46 0.67 16.09
CA GLU A 79 2.36 1.64 16.72
C GLU A 79 2.61 2.88 15.85
N SER A 80 2.43 2.77 14.53
CA SER A 80 2.44 3.93 13.62
C SER A 80 1.28 4.90 13.88
N VAL A 81 0.16 4.41 14.46
CA VAL A 81 -0.97 5.26 14.85
C VAL A 81 -0.68 6.00 16.16
N ALA A 82 -0.38 5.23 17.20
CA ALA A 82 -0.01 5.68 18.54
C ALA A 82 0.42 4.47 19.39
N THR A 83 1.16 4.71 20.48
CA THR A 83 1.56 3.67 21.43
C THR A 83 0.36 2.95 22.07
N ASP A 84 -0.73 3.70 22.32
CA ASP A 84 -1.99 3.22 22.91
C ASP A 84 -3.02 2.73 21.87
N ALA A 85 -2.66 2.69 20.58
CA ALA A 85 -3.57 2.28 19.52
C ALA A 85 -3.99 0.81 19.68
N LYS A 86 -5.23 0.52 19.27
CA LYS A 86 -5.83 -0.81 19.31
C LYS A 86 -5.66 -1.52 17.99
N LEU A 87 -5.92 -2.82 17.98
CA LEU A 87 -5.88 -3.64 16.77
C LEU A 87 -6.82 -3.12 15.66
N VAL A 88 -7.99 -2.60 16.03
CA VAL A 88 -8.95 -2.01 15.08
C VAL A 88 -8.40 -0.76 14.38
N ASP A 89 -7.51 0.01 15.01
CA ASP A 89 -6.85 1.15 14.36
C ASP A 89 -5.91 0.67 13.24
N ALA A 90 -5.15 -0.40 13.47
CA ALA A 90 -4.30 -0.99 12.43
C ALA A 90 -5.12 -1.51 11.25
N TYR A 91 -6.27 -2.14 11.51
CA TYR A 91 -7.17 -2.58 10.44
C TYR A 91 -7.77 -1.42 9.66
N LEU A 92 -8.14 -0.31 10.32
CA LEU A 92 -8.59 0.89 9.63
C LEU A 92 -7.50 1.47 8.73
N LEU A 93 -6.24 1.54 9.19
CA LEU A 93 -5.10 1.98 8.37
C LEU A 93 -4.87 1.08 7.15
N SER A 94 -4.88 -0.24 7.35
CA SER A 94 -4.74 -1.19 6.25
C SER A 94 -5.87 -1.04 5.24
N TYR A 95 -7.09 -0.87 5.71
CA TYR A 95 -8.26 -0.66 4.86
C TYR A 95 -8.16 0.64 4.05
N ILE A 96 -7.81 1.76 4.69
CA ILE A 96 -7.60 3.04 3.99
C ILE A 96 -6.48 2.91 2.97
N SER A 97 -5.39 2.20 3.29
CA SER A 97 -4.29 1.94 2.35
C SER A 97 -4.77 1.20 1.12
N MET A 98 -5.51 0.10 1.30
CA MET A 98 -6.10 -0.67 0.22
C MET A 98 -7.06 0.18 -0.62
N PHE A 99 -7.88 1.02 0.03
CA PHE A 99 -8.83 1.87 -0.65
C PHE A 99 -8.16 2.98 -1.49
N ILE A 100 -7.07 3.57 -0.99
CA ILE A 100 -6.24 4.49 -1.76
C ILE A 100 -5.69 3.78 -3.02
N LEU A 101 -5.16 2.56 -2.88
CA LEU A 101 -4.67 1.77 -4.02
C LEU A 101 -5.79 1.48 -5.02
N TYR A 102 -6.99 1.15 -4.55
CA TYR A 102 -8.16 0.95 -5.42
C TYR A 102 -8.55 2.22 -6.18
N LEU A 103 -8.60 3.38 -5.53
CA LEU A 103 -8.93 4.64 -6.19
C LEU A 103 -7.90 5.04 -7.25
N PHE A 104 -6.63 4.67 -7.06
CA PHE A 104 -5.59 4.90 -8.07
C PHE A 104 -5.58 3.85 -9.18
N TYR A 105 -5.78 2.56 -8.88
CA TYR A 105 -5.48 1.46 -9.79
C TYR A 105 -6.64 0.47 -10.07
N GLY A 106 -7.87 0.78 -9.64
CA GLY A 106 -9.04 -0.07 -9.87
C GLY A 106 -9.72 0.13 -11.24
N GLY A 107 -9.04 0.67 -12.26
CA GLY A 107 -9.62 1.13 -13.54
C GLY A 107 -10.17 0.02 -14.45
N ARG A 108 -11.21 0.34 -15.25
CA ARG A 108 -11.83 -0.61 -16.21
C ARG A 108 -10.93 -0.66 -17.46
N ASN A 109 -10.77 -1.85 -18.06
CA ASN A 109 -10.02 -2.11 -19.30
C ASN A 109 -8.49 -2.21 -19.12
N ARG A 110 -7.74 -2.21 -20.24
CA ARG A 110 -6.28 -2.41 -20.33
C ARG A 110 -5.40 -1.43 -19.52
N ASN A 111 -5.96 -0.36 -18.94
CA ASN A 111 -5.22 0.55 -18.09
C ASN A 111 -5.81 0.53 -16.67
N PRO A 112 -5.13 -0.10 -15.69
CA PRO A 112 -5.58 -0.12 -14.31
C PRO A 112 -5.58 1.28 -13.67
N LYS A 113 -4.67 2.18 -14.08
CA LYS A 113 -4.52 3.49 -13.45
C LYS A 113 -5.68 4.43 -13.82
N GLN A 114 -6.44 4.84 -12.81
CA GLN A 114 -7.64 5.69 -12.95
C GLN A 114 -7.34 7.19 -12.86
N ARG A 115 -6.37 7.58 -12.02
CA ARG A 115 -6.10 8.98 -11.71
C ARG A 115 -4.62 9.21 -11.35
N GLU A 116 -4.16 10.43 -11.56
CA GLU A 116 -2.79 10.85 -11.24
C GLU A 116 -2.66 11.50 -9.86
N PHE A 117 -3.78 11.91 -9.27
CA PHE A 117 -3.83 12.51 -7.95
C PHE A 117 -5.17 12.23 -7.27
N LEU A 118 -5.20 12.34 -5.94
CA LEU A 118 -6.40 12.20 -5.12
C LEU A 118 -6.39 13.27 -4.03
N ARG A 119 -7.48 14.03 -3.91
CA ARG A 119 -7.65 14.98 -2.80
C ARG A 119 -8.08 14.25 -1.53
N ILE A 120 -7.55 14.68 -0.39
CA ILE A 120 -7.92 14.11 0.92
C ILE A 120 -9.41 14.31 1.20
N SER A 121 -9.99 15.46 0.85
CA SER A 121 -11.43 15.70 1.01
C SER A 121 -12.27 14.67 0.25
N THR A 122 -11.91 14.38 -1.00
CA THR A 122 -12.59 13.36 -1.80
C THR A 122 -12.42 11.97 -1.20
N LEU A 123 -11.24 11.65 -0.66
CA LEU A 123 -11.04 10.37 0.03
C LEU A 123 -11.91 10.24 1.29
N ILE A 124 -12.09 11.34 2.05
CA ILE A 124 -13.00 11.37 3.20
C ILE A 124 -14.44 11.10 2.75
N GLU A 125 -14.92 11.83 1.73
CA GLU A 125 -16.29 11.67 1.20
C GLU A 125 -16.58 10.23 0.73
N GLU A 126 -15.65 9.61 0.02
CA GLU A 126 -15.79 8.24 -0.46
C GLU A 126 -15.77 7.21 0.68
N LEU A 127 -14.91 7.42 1.70
CA LEU A 127 -14.88 6.57 2.89
C LEU A 127 -16.15 6.72 3.73
N ASP A 128 -16.64 7.95 3.92
CA ASP A 128 -17.88 8.24 4.64
C ASP A 128 -19.05 7.52 4.01
N ARG A 129 -19.27 7.73 2.71
CA ARG A 129 -20.34 7.06 1.97
C ARG A 129 -20.27 5.54 2.14
N ARG A 130 -19.07 4.99 2.04
CA ARG A 130 -18.86 3.54 2.09
C ARG A 130 -19.11 2.94 3.48
N PHE A 131 -18.60 3.59 4.52
CA PHE A 131 -18.82 3.12 5.89
C PHE A 131 -20.26 3.38 6.36
N GLU A 132 -20.93 4.42 5.90
CA GLU A 132 -22.36 4.63 6.15
C GLU A 132 -23.22 3.52 5.54
N LEU A 133 -22.95 3.13 4.28
CA LEU A 133 -23.63 2.00 3.65
C LEU A 133 -23.44 0.72 4.46
N ALA A 134 -22.21 0.43 4.88
CA ALA A 134 -21.87 -0.74 5.68
C ALA A 134 -22.60 -0.81 7.03
N LEU A 135 -22.81 0.34 7.68
CA LEU A 135 -23.50 0.42 8.97
C LEU A 135 -25.02 0.33 8.83
N ASN A 136 -25.56 0.82 7.71
CA ASN A 136 -27.00 0.81 7.44
C ASN A 136 -27.48 -0.53 6.86
N ASP A 137 -26.64 -1.21 6.07
CA ASP A 137 -26.92 -2.50 5.46
C ASP A 137 -26.18 -3.64 6.18
N GLY A 138 -26.67 -3.97 7.37
CA GLY A 138 -26.04 -4.94 8.27
C GLY A 138 -25.93 -6.38 7.75
N GLU A 139 -26.50 -6.69 6.57
CA GLU A 139 -26.26 -7.97 5.87
C GLU A 139 -25.00 -7.92 5.00
N GLU A 140 -24.74 -6.82 4.28
CA GLU A 140 -23.52 -6.64 3.48
C GLU A 140 -22.27 -6.60 4.35
N GLY A 141 -22.33 -5.90 5.49
CA GLY A 141 -21.23 -5.86 6.45
C GLY A 141 -20.82 -7.25 6.95
N LYS A 142 -21.81 -8.14 7.12
CA LYS A 142 -21.58 -9.55 7.51
C LYS A 142 -21.01 -10.40 6.39
N VAL A 143 -21.47 -10.20 5.15
CA VAL A 143 -20.92 -10.90 3.98
C VAL A 143 -19.44 -10.54 3.77
N LEU A 144 -19.08 -9.26 3.93
CA LEU A 144 -17.69 -8.81 3.86
C LEU A 144 -16.85 -9.35 5.04
N GLU A 145 -17.43 -9.38 6.24
CA GLU A 145 -16.81 -9.99 7.43
C GLU A 145 -16.51 -11.48 7.23
N ASP A 146 -17.47 -12.24 6.70
CA ASP A 146 -17.33 -13.68 6.48
C ASP A 146 -16.39 -14.00 5.32
N LYS A 147 -16.44 -13.23 4.22
CA LYS A 147 -15.61 -13.47 3.02
C LYS A 147 -14.14 -13.09 3.22
N TYR A 148 -13.87 -12.03 3.99
CA TYR A 148 -12.52 -11.46 4.11
C TYR A 148 -11.93 -11.51 5.53
N ALA A 149 -12.64 -12.10 6.50
CA ALA A 149 -12.23 -12.19 7.91
C ALA A 149 -11.85 -10.83 8.54
N LEU A 150 -12.42 -9.74 8.01
CA LEU A 150 -12.21 -8.36 8.47
C LEU A 150 -13.42 -7.95 9.30
N ASN A 151 -13.24 -7.47 10.54
CA ASN A 151 -14.35 -6.91 11.32
C ASN A 151 -14.74 -5.52 10.79
N PHE A 152 -15.40 -5.53 9.64
CA PHE A 152 -15.72 -4.34 8.87
C PHE A 152 -16.65 -3.40 9.64
N THR A 153 -17.60 -3.96 10.39
CA THR A 153 -18.50 -3.19 11.26
C THR A 153 -17.73 -2.35 12.27
N ARG A 154 -16.75 -2.95 12.99
CA ARG A 154 -15.94 -2.20 13.97
C ARG A 154 -15.05 -1.14 13.33
N ILE A 155 -14.56 -1.38 12.11
CA ILE A 155 -13.77 -0.40 11.36
C ILE A 155 -14.65 0.79 10.98
N ALA A 156 -15.87 0.53 10.49
CA ALA A 156 -16.85 1.54 10.14
C ALA A 156 -17.30 2.36 11.36
N GLU A 157 -17.59 1.71 12.49
CA GLU A 157 -17.90 2.37 13.76
C GLU A 157 -16.74 3.26 14.24
N LEU A 158 -15.50 2.77 14.14
CA LEU A 158 -14.32 3.56 14.48
C LEU A 158 -14.19 4.79 13.60
N TRP A 159 -14.40 4.65 12.29
CA TRP A 159 -14.37 5.76 11.35
C TRP A 159 -15.46 6.80 11.65
N ALA A 160 -16.70 6.36 11.87
CA ALA A 160 -17.83 7.23 12.21
C ALA A 160 -17.62 7.98 13.54
N SER A 161 -16.85 7.41 14.48
CA SER A 161 -16.50 8.08 15.74
C SER A 161 -15.45 9.19 15.60
N LYS A 162 -14.76 9.29 14.45
CA LYS A 162 -13.74 10.32 14.21
C LYS A 162 -14.40 11.68 14.02
N GLN A 163 -13.70 12.71 14.47
CA GLN A 163 -14.16 14.09 14.36
C GLN A 163 -14.05 14.60 12.92
N ASP A 164 -15.04 15.39 12.50
CA ASP A 164 -15.15 15.95 11.15
C ASP A 164 -14.62 17.39 11.05
N PHE A 165 -13.55 17.69 11.81
CA PHE A 165 -12.88 18.99 11.76
C PHE A 165 -11.66 18.93 10.85
N GLU A 166 -11.37 20.04 10.15
CA GLU A 166 -10.16 20.21 9.32
C GLU A 166 -8.84 20.15 10.12
N GLU A 167 -8.90 20.04 11.46
CA GLU A 167 -7.72 19.84 12.28
C GLU A 167 -7.02 18.52 11.92
N ARG A 168 -5.68 18.56 11.89
CA ARG A 168 -4.84 17.41 11.51
C ARG A 168 -4.57 16.46 12.70
N GLY A 169 -5.43 16.49 13.72
CA GLY A 169 -5.28 15.69 14.94
C GLY A 169 -5.63 14.22 14.70
N ARG A 170 -4.98 13.30 15.42
CA ARG A 170 -5.19 11.83 15.25
C ARG A 170 -6.64 11.34 15.44
N LYS A 171 -7.49 12.16 16.06
CA LYS A 171 -8.91 11.85 16.32
C LYS A 171 -9.82 12.30 15.18
N THR A 172 -9.31 13.06 14.21
CA THR A 172 -10.07 13.49 13.04
C THR A 172 -9.93 12.48 11.90
N LYS A 173 -10.88 12.52 10.96
CA LYS A 173 -10.83 11.75 9.71
C LYS A 173 -9.57 12.09 8.91
N THR A 174 -9.30 13.39 8.74
CA THR A 174 -8.10 13.93 8.09
C THR A 174 -6.82 13.42 8.72
N GLY A 175 -6.69 13.49 10.06
CA GLY A 175 -5.49 13.01 10.75
C GLY A 175 -5.27 11.50 10.58
N THR A 176 -6.34 10.72 10.52
CA THR A 176 -6.29 9.27 10.30
C THR A 176 -5.80 8.94 8.88
N ILE A 177 -6.32 9.62 7.86
CA ILE A 177 -5.85 9.50 6.48
C ILE A 177 -4.39 9.91 6.37
N LEU A 178 -4.00 11.05 6.95
CA LEU A 178 -2.62 11.54 6.88
C LEU A 178 -1.64 10.57 7.54
N ASN A 179 -2.01 9.93 8.65
CA ASN A 179 -1.18 8.88 9.26
C ASN A 179 -0.97 7.70 8.29
N THR A 180 -2.04 7.27 7.62
CA THR A 180 -1.97 6.21 6.60
C THR A 180 -1.06 6.62 5.44
N CYS A 181 -1.22 7.85 4.94
CA CYS A 181 -0.45 8.36 3.82
C CYS A 181 1.05 8.52 4.16
N ARG A 182 1.38 8.93 5.39
CA ARG A 182 2.76 9.03 5.87
C ARG A 182 3.46 7.68 5.95
N LEU A 183 2.73 6.61 6.29
CA LEU A 183 3.27 5.24 6.22
C LEU A 183 3.65 4.87 4.79
N LEU A 184 2.77 5.15 3.82
CA LEU A 184 3.03 4.88 2.40
C LEU A 184 4.12 5.79 1.82
N GLU A 185 4.20 7.03 2.28
CA GLU A 185 5.25 7.99 1.91
C GLU A 185 6.63 7.58 2.44
N ARG A 186 6.71 7.01 3.66
CA ARG A 186 7.96 6.45 4.20
C ARG A 186 8.54 5.35 3.30
N GLU A 187 7.68 4.57 2.66
CA GLU A 187 8.06 3.54 1.68
C GLU A 187 8.23 4.08 0.25
N ALA A 188 8.18 5.40 0.08
CA ALA A 188 8.23 6.11 -1.19
C ALA A 188 7.17 5.62 -2.19
N LEU A 189 5.98 5.23 -1.72
CA LEU A 189 4.86 4.80 -2.55
C LEU A 189 3.94 5.96 -2.93
N LEU A 190 3.75 6.90 -2.01
CA LEU A 190 2.96 8.12 -2.22
C LEU A 190 3.79 9.36 -1.91
N ARG A 191 3.34 10.50 -2.42
CA ARG A 191 3.76 11.83 -1.99
C ARG A 191 2.54 12.64 -1.57
N ILE A 192 2.68 13.33 -0.45
CA ILE A 192 1.68 14.29 0.00
C ILE A 192 2.13 15.68 -0.43
N VAL A 193 1.28 16.39 -1.17
CA VAL A 193 1.55 17.72 -1.72
C VAL A 193 0.39 18.69 -1.42
N ASP A 194 0.55 19.95 -1.82
CA ASP A 194 -0.46 21.00 -1.62
C ASP A 194 -0.85 21.20 -0.15
N ASP A 195 0.14 21.34 0.74
CA ASP A 195 -0.05 21.49 2.19
C ASP A 195 -0.97 20.40 2.78
N ASP A 196 -0.59 19.15 2.57
CA ASP A 196 -1.30 17.98 3.07
C ASP A 196 -2.72 17.79 2.48
N ARG A 197 -2.99 18.27 1.26
CA ARG A 197 -4.33 18.18 0.65
C ARG A 197 -4.45 17.20 -0.51
N GLU A 198 -3.32 16.89 -1.16
CA GLU A 198 -3.31 16.08 -2.36
C GLU A 198 -2.30 14.93 -2.26
N LEU A 199 -2.75 13.74 -2.63
CA LEU A 199 -1.96 12.53 -2.69
C LEU A 199 -1.60 12.26 -4.15
N ARG A 200 -0.34 11.90 -4.41
CA ARG A 200 0.13 11.45 -5.72
C ARG A 200 0.91 10.14 -5.61
N PRO A 201 0.69 9.16 -6.50
CA PRO A 201 1.55 7.99 -6.58
C PRO A 201 2.96 8.40 -7.00
N THR A 202 3.94 7.65 -6.54
CA THR A 202 5.31 7.73 -7.06
C THR A 202 5.46 6.84 -8.28
N ARG A 203 6.55 7.05 -9.03
CA ARG A 203 6.97 6.12 -10.08
C ARG A 203 7.13 4.69 -9.53
N LYS A 204 7.69 4.53 -8.33
CA LYS A 204 7.83 3.22 -7.68
C LYS A 204 6.48 2.52 -7.54
N LEU A 205 5.46 3.22 -7.03
CA LEU A 205 4.13 2.61 -6.89
C LEU A 205 3.51 2.28 -8.26
N ASP A 206 3.61 3.18 -9.24
CA ASP A 206 3.13 2.91 -10.60
C ASP A 206 3.82 1.68 -11.22
N ASP A 207 5.15 1.61 -11.12
CA ASP A 207 5.94 0.51 -11.67
C ASP A 207 5.54 -0.82 -11.03
N LEU A 208 5.42 -0.86 -9.71
CA LEU A 208 5.01 -2.06 -8.96
C LEU A 208 3.56 -2.47 -9.27
N MET A 209 2.62 -1.54 -9.27
CA MET A 209 1.21 -1.86 -9.50
C MET A 209 0.99 -2.31 -10.94
N LEU A 210 1.53 -1.60 -11.92
CA LEU A 210 1.23 -1.84 -13.34
C LEU A 210 2.01 -3.01 -13.94
N ASN A 211 3.18 -3.37 -13.40
CA ASN A 211 4.05 -4.37 -14.03
C ASN A 211 4.35 -5.59 -13.14
N TYR A 212 3.94 -5.58 -11.87
CA TYR A 212 4.21 -6.69 -10.95
C TYR A 212 2.97 -7.19 -10.22
N TYR A 213 2.21 -6.29 -9.59
CA TYR A 213 1.08 -6.70 -8.75
C TYR A 213 -0.21 -6.90 -9.52
N LEU A 214 -0.54 -6.05 -10.48
CA LEU A 214 -1.83 -6.14 -11.15
C LEU A 214 -1.75 -7.02 -12.39
N ASP A 215 -2.69 -7.95 -12.44
CA ASP A 215 -3.15 -8.65 -13.63
C ASP A 215 -4.68 -8.50 -13.70
N ASP A 216 -5.28 -8.95 -14.79
CA ASP A 216 -6.74 -8.82 -15.00
C ASP A 216 -7.53 -9.49 -13.85
N SER A 217 -7.05 -10.61 -13.30
CA SER A 217 -7.74 -11.31 -12.21
C SER A 217 -7.69 -10.53 -10.89
N ARG A 218 -6.54 -9.95 -10.56
CA ARG A 218 -6.35 -9.17 -9.32
C ARG A 218 -7.09 -7.85 -9.37
N VAL A 219 -7.13 -7.21 -10.54
CA VAL A 219 -7.94 -6.00 -10.72
C VAL A 219 -9.41 -6.31 -10.45
N GLU A 220 -9.94 -7.39 -11.02
CA GLU A 220 -11.32 -7.82 -10.77
C GLU A 220 -11.55 -8.23 -9.31
N GLU A 221 -10.63 -8.91 -8.64
CA GLU A 221 -10.75 -9.24 -7.20
C GLU A 221 -10.84 -7.98 -6.32
N ILE A 222 -9.95 -7.01 -6.56
CA ILE A 222 -9.95 -5.72 -5.84
C ILE A 222 -11.29 -5.00 -6.11
N ARG A 223 -11.80 -5.06 -7.34
CA ARG A 223 -13.08 -4.45 -7.69
C ARG A 223 -14.25 -5.15 -7.04
N GLU A 224 -14.31 -6.47 -7.03
CA GLU A 224 -15.38 -7.19 -6.33
C GLU A 224 -15.40 -6.81 -4.84
N PHE A 225 -14.23 -6.67 -4.22
CA PHE A 225 -14.13 -6.20 -2.84
C PHE A 225 -14.68 -4.78 -2.68
N PHE A 226 -14.34 -3.86 -3.59
CA PHE A 226 -14.74 -2.46 -3.49
C PHE A 226 -16.12 -2.15 -4.12
N GLU A 227 -16.39 -2.47 -5.37
CA GLU A 227 -17.67 -2.27 -6.06
C GLU A 227 -18.80 -3.22 -5.59
N GLY A 228 -18.46 -4.46 -5.20
CA GLY A 228 -19.46 -5.43 -4.71
C GLY A 228 -20.14 -4.98 -3.41
N ALA A 229 -19.42 -4.22 -2.58
CA ALA A 229 -19.95 -3.57 -1.38
C ALA A 229 -20.83 -2.33 -1.64
N VAL A 230 -21.04 -1.94 -2.90
CA VAL A 230 -21.83 -0.75 -3.28
C VAL A 230 -22.98 -1.11 -4.23
N SER A 231 -22.83 -2.20 -5.00
CA SER A 231 -23.79 -2.60 -6.04
C SER A 231 -24.93 -3.48 -5.52
N HIS A 232 -24.78 -4.12 -4.36
CA HIS A 232 -25.87 -4.90 -3.75
C HIS A 232 -26.84 -4.03 -2.93
N ALA A 233 -26.40 -2.86 -2.44
CA ALA A 233 -27.23 -1.85 -1.78
C ALA A 233 -28.17 -1.02 -2.69
N GLN A 234 -28.13 -1.20 -4.02
CA GLN A 234 -28.98 -0.48 -4.98
C GLN A 234 -30.12 -1.32 -5.60
N ASN A 235 -30.27 -2.59 -5.18
CA ASN A 235 -31.36 -3.47 -5.65
C ASN A 235 -32.26 -3.91 -4.50
#